data_AF-I1CKZ0-F1
#
_entry.id   AF-I1CKZ0-F1
#
_cell.length_a   1.000
_cell.length_b   1.000
_cell.length_c   1.000
_cell.angle_alpha   90.00
_cell.angle_beta   90.00
_cell.angle_gamma   90.00
#
_symmetry.space_group_name_H-M   'P 1'
#
loop_
_entity.id
_entity.type
_entity.pdbx_description
1 polymer ?
#
loop_
_entity_poly.entity_id
_entity_poly.type
_entity_poly.pdbx_seq_one_letter_code
_entity_poly.pdbx_strand_id
1 'polypeptide(L)'
;MDIGTSYGLSGPSITIRELTKDRINFILSDTDLSVANALRRVMIAEVPTVAIDMVEIETNTTVLADEFIAHRLGMVPIDSREVEKLRYTRDCTCSQYCSECSVELTLHVKCTDDRTKDVTTRDLMSTNPSFTPVLQDKDDSGVLLVKLRKGHELKLKCIAKKGVAKEHAKWSPVSGVAFEYDPYNKLRHTSYWFEETEEEW
;
A
#
# COMPACT_ATOMS: atom_id res chain seq x y z
N MET A 1 -38.83 41.25 -14.64
CA MET A 1 -37.38 41.12 -14.84
C MET A 1 -36.74 41.32 -13.50
N ASP A 2 -36.23 40.22 -12.93
CA ASP A 2 -35.05 40.17 -12.07
C ASP A 2 -34.89 38.71 -11.66
N ILE A 3 -34.20 37.96 -12.53
CA ILE A 3 -33.77 36.58 -12.28
C ILE A 3 -32.48 36.69 -11.46
N GLY A 4 -32.66 36.90 -10.15
CA GLY A 4 -31.59 36.85 -9.17
C GLY A 4 -31.23 35.41 -8.84
N THR A 5 -30.45 34.77 -9.70
CA THR A 5 -29.87 33.44 -9.44
C THR A 5 -28.84 33.59 -8.32
N SER A 6 -29.24 33.34 -7.08
CA SER A 6 -28.32 33.15 -5.97
C SER A 6 -27.59 31.82 -6.16
N TYR A 7 -26.43 31.87 -6.82
CA TYR A 7 -25.47 30.77 -6.76
C TYR A 7 -24.95 30.69 -5.32
N GLY A 8 -25.63 29.88 -4.49
CA GLY A 8 -25.05 29.41 -3.25
C GLY A 8 -23.81 28.61 -3.58
N LEU A 9 -22.64 29.11 -3.16
CA LEU A 9 -21.38 28.37 -3.15
C LEU A 9 -21.49 27.20 -2.16
N SER A 10 -22.24 26.17 -2.49
CA SER A 10 -22.24 24.91 -1.74
C SER A 10 -21.17 24.02 -2.35
N GLY A 11 -19.98 24.06 -1.76
CA GLY A 11 -18.93 23.09 -2.10
C GLY A 11 -19.28 21.68 -1.61
N PRO A 12 -18.52 20.67 -2.02
CA PRO A 12 -18.71 19.31 -1.51
C PRO A 12 -18.57 19.28 0.01
N SER A 13 -19.48 18.59 0.69
CA SER A 13 -19.53 18.48 2.15
C SER A 13 -19.19 17.06 2.62
N ILE A 14 -18.36 16.94 3.66
CA ILE A 14 -17.89 15.66 4.20
C ILE A 14 -18.45 15.46 5.60
N THR A 15 -19.11 14.33 5.84
CA THR A 15 -19.58 13.91 7.17
C THR A 15 -18.92 12.60 7.56
N ILE A 16 -18.08 12.62 8.60
CA ILE A 16 -17.37 11.43 9.08
C ILE A 16 -18.32 10.64 10.00
N ARG A 17 -18.53 9.36 9.70
CA ARG A 17 -19.30 8.43 10.55
C ARG A 17 -18.41 7.69 11.55
N GLU A 18 -17.26 7.25 11.09
CA GLU A 18 -16.32 6.46 11.90
C GLU A 18 -14.89 6.76 11.49
N LEU A 19 -14.01 6.89 12.49
CA LEU A 19 -12.58 7.07 12.31
C LEU A 19 -11.84 6.13 13.25
N THR A 20 -11.12 5.17 12.68
CA THR A 20 -10.23 4.24 13.37
C THR A 20 -8.82 4.34 12.78
N LYS A 21 -7.85 3.60 13.33
CA LYS A 21 -6.48 3.58 12.81
C LYS A 21 -6.40 3.06 11.37
N ASP A 22 -7.21 2.05 11.03
CA ASP A 22 -7.12 1.33 9.74
C ASP A 22 -8.28 1.63 8.80
N ARG A 23 -9.35 2.28 9.28
CA ARG A 23 -10.56 2.56 8.52
C ARG A 23 -11.10 3.95 8.78
N ILE A 24 -11.46 4.63 7.69
CA ILE A 24 -12.27 5.85 7.69
C ILE A 24 -13.60 5.56 6.96
N ASN A 25 -14.72 5.88 7.60
CA ASN A 25 -16.05 5.79 7.01
C ASN A 25 -16.68 7.19 7.00
N PHE A 26 -16.97 7.71 5.81
CA PHE A 26 -17.51 9.05 5.64
C PHE A 26 -18.53 9.10 4.51
N ILE A 27 -19.39 10.11 4.55
CA ILE A 27 -20.34 10.45 3.49
C ILE A 27 -19.84 11.71 2.80
N LEU A 28 -19.74 11.66 1.47
CA LEU A 28 -19.48 12.82 0.63
C LEU A 28 -20.81 13.28 0.02
N SER A 29 -21.24 14.50 0.32
CA SER A 29 -22.49 15.08 -0.19
C SER A 29 -22.20 16.30 -1.08
N ASP A 30 -23.20 16.73 -1.85
CA ASP A 30 -23.11 17.90 -2.73
C ASP A 30 -21.97 17.82 -3.76
N THR A 31 -21.82 16.66 -4.41
CA THR A 31 -20.80 16.43 -5.44
C THR A 31 -21.32 15.53 -6.56
N ASP A 32 -20.63 15.56 -7.70
CA ASP A 32 -20.90 14.68 -8.82
C ASP A 32 -20.29 13.28 -8.62
N LEU A 33 -20.96 12.27 -9.17
CA LEU A 33 -20.48 10.88 -9.19
C LEU A 33 -19.09 10.77 -9.85
N SER A 34 -18.82 11.59 -10.86
CA SER A 34 -17.53 11.65 -11.56
C SER A 34 -16.39 12.05 -10.62
N VAL A 35 -16.60 13.08 -9.79
CA VAL A 35 -15.63 13.58 -8.81
C VAL A 35 -15.42 12.55 -7.70
N ALA A 36 -16.49 11.97 -7.17
CA ALA A 36 -16.40 10.93 -6.15
C ALA A 36 -15.64 9.68 -6.64
N ASN A 37 -15.91 9.24 -7.87
CA ASN A 37 -15.18 8.13 -8.49
C ASN A 37 -13.72 8.49 -8.82
N ALA A 38 -13.45 9.72 -9.27
CA ALA A 38 -12.08 10.18 -9.50
C ALA A 38 -11.27 10.17 -8.20
N LEU A 39 -11.83 10.68 -7.10
CA LEU A 39 -11.21 10.63 -5.78
C LEU A 39 -10.90 9.18 -5.36
N ARG A 40 -11.86 8.26 -5.53
CA ARG A 40 -11.65 6.82 -5.29
C ARG A 40 -10.47 6.25 -6.09
N ARG A 41 -10.37 6.60 -7.37
CA ARG A 41 -9.29 6.11 -8.26
C ARG A 41 -7.93 6.68 -7.87
N VAL A 42 -7.86 7.96 -7.52
CA VAL A 42 -6.63 8.62 -7.05
C VAL A 42 -6.14 7.98 -5.76
N MET A 43 -7.03 7.72 -4.79
CA MET A 43 -6.68 7.03 -3.54
C MET A 43 -6.05 5.66 -3.78
N ILE A 44 -6.50 4.93 -4.81
CA ILE A 44 -5.96 3.60 -5.15
C ILE A 44 -4.63 3.68 -5.89
N ALA A 45 -4.51 4.60 -6.86
CA ALA A 45 -3.49 4.52 -7.90
C ALA A 45 -2.39 5.60 -7.83
N GLU A 46 -2.69 6.79 -7.30
CA GLU A 46 -1.85 7.99 -7.51
C GLU A 46 -1.29 8.59 -6.22
N VAL A 47 -1.67 8.06 -5.06
CA VAL A 47 -1.05 8.45 -3.79
C VAL A 47 0.38 7.88 -3.72
N PRO A 48 1.40 8.72 -3.51
CA PRO A 48 2.78 8.28 -3.47
C PRO A 48 3.11 7.53 -2.17
N THR A 49 3.82 6.42 -2.30
CA THR A 49 4.28 5.60 -1.17
C THR A 49 5.72 5.14 -1.39
N VAL A 50 6.34 4.58 -0.35
CA VAL A 50 7.68 3.99 -0.41
C VAL A 50 7.57 2.47 -0.30
N ALA A 51 8.21 1.76 -1.22
CA ALA A 51 8.29 0.30 -1.21
C ALA A 51 9.65 -0.17 -1.73
N ILE A 52 10.04 -1.41 -1.42
CA ILE A 52 11.28 -2.02 -1.91
C ILE A 52 11.19 -2.21 -3.42
N ASP A 53 12.19 -1.71 -4.14
CA ASP A 53 12.22 -1.77 -5.60
C ASP A 53 13.42 -2.52 -6.17
N MET A 54 14.56 -2.40 -5.51
CA MET A 54 15.77 -3.10 -5.91
C MET A 54 16.27 -3.93 -4.74
N VAL A 55 16.61 -5.19 -5.01
CA VAL A 55 17.13 -6.13 -4.01
C VAL A 55 18.44 -6.69 -4.56
N GLU A 56 19.52 -6.42 -3.84
CA GLU A 56 20.86 -6.93 -4.08
C GLU A 56 21.08 -8.11 -3.13
N ILE A 57 21.18 -9.33 -3.66
CA ILE A 57 21.41 -10.54 -2.87
C ILE A 57 22.89 -10.87 -2.92
N GLU A 58 23.55 -10.90 -1.77
CA GLU A 58 24.96 -11.28 -1.65
C GLU A 58 25.10 -12.78 -1.43
N THR A 59 24.28 -13.34 -0.53
CA THR A 59 24.28 -14.76 -0.20
C THR A 59 22.85 -15.23 -0.01
N ASN A 60 22.44 -16.23 -0.78
CA ASN A 60 21.19 -16.97 -0.56
C ASN A 60 21.49 -18.48 -0.57
N THR A 61 21.52 -19.09 0.61
CA THR A 61 21.55 -20.56 0.75
C THR A 61 20.21 -21.11 1.23
N THR A 62 19.14 -20.33 1.07
CA THR A 62 17.79 -20.73 1.46
C THR A 62 17.15 -21.66 0.42
N VAL A 63 15.97 -22.18 0.74
CA VAL A 63 15.19 -23.04 -0.18
C VAL A 63 14.47 -22.21 -1.25
N LEU A 64 14.29 -20.91 -1.02
CA LEU A 64 13.57 -20.03 -1.94
C LEU A 64 14.53 -19.42 -2.95
N ALA A 65 14.08 -19.34 -4.20
CA ALA A 65 14.81 -18.64 -5.26
C ALA A 65 14.86 -17.13 -4.97
N ASP A 66 15.88 -16.49 -5.55
CA ASP A 66 16.20 -15.07 -5.35
C ASP A 66 15.03 -14.15 -5.70
N GLU A 67 14.42 -14.37 -6.87
CA GLU A 67 13.28 -13.59 -7.36
C GLU A 67 12.03 -13.76 -6.48
N PHE A 68 11.88 -14.93 -5.84
CA PHE A 68 10.76 -15.18 -4.96
C PHE A 68 10.89 -14.40 -3.66
N ILE A 69 12.10 -14.34 -3.10
CA ILE A 69 12.41 -13.50 -1.93
C ILE A 69 12.27 -12.02 -2.29
N ALA A 70 12.79 -11.59 -3.44
CA ALA A 70 12.68 -10.22 -3.91
C ALA A 70 11.23 -9.79 -4.10
N HIS A 71 10.37 -10.65 -4.65
CA HIS A 71 8.93 -10.38 -4.79
C HIS A 71 8.26 -10.20 -3.42
N ARG A 72 8.55 -11.08 -2.45
CA ARG A 72 8.00 -10.96 -1.09
C ARG A 72 8.46 -9.68 -0.39
N LEU A 73 9.74 -9.33 -0.52
CA LEU A 73 10.29 -8.08 0.00
C LEU A 73 9.63 -6.85 -0.63
N GLY A 74 9.34 -6.90 -1.93
CA GLY A 74 8.61 -5.83 -2.63
C GLY A 74 7.22 -5.57 -2.04
N MET A 75 6.56 -6.58 -1.48
CA MET A 75 5.23 -6.48 -0.88
C MET A 75 5.24 -6.14 0.62
N VAL A 76 6.40 -5.90 1.23
CA VAL A 76 6.50 -5.47 2.62
C VAL A 76 6.08 -3.99 2.73
N PRO A 77 5.08 -3.65 3.57
CA PRO A 77 4.70 -2.27 3.77
C PRO A 77 5.78 -1.51 4.56
N ILE A 78 6.24 -0.39 4.02
CA ILE A 78 7.17 0.53 4.68
C ILE A 78 6.41 1.77 5.13
N ASP A 79 6.72 2.25 6.33
CA ASP A 79 6.18 3.51 6.84
C ASP A 79 6.54 4.66 5.89
N SER A 80 5.50 5.28 5.34
CA SER A 80 5.60 6.31 4.30
C SER A 80 5.08 7.67 4.77
N ARG A 81 4.96 7.90 6.09
CA ARG A 81 4.46 9.18 6.65
C ARG A 81 5.24 10.41 6.18
N GLU A 82 6.53 10.25 5.88
CA GLU A 82 7.41 11.33 5.43
C GLU A 82 7.79 11.20 3.95
N VAL A 83 6.93 10.58 3.12
CA VAL A 83 7.17 10.35 1.68
C VAL A 83 7.44 11.64 0.89
N GLU A 84 7.00 12.79 1.38
CA GLU A 84 7.26 14.10 0.77
C GLU A 84 8.74 14.50 0.83
N LYS A 85 9.48 14.03 1.84
CA LYS A 85 10.92 14.31 1.99
C LYS A 85 11.77 13.56 0.96
N LEU A 86 11.24 12.45 0.42
CA LEU A 86 11.89 11.69 -0.63
C LEU A 86 11.49 12.22 -2.01
N ARG A 87 12.50 12.42 -2.86
CA ARG A 87 12.29 12.73 -4.27
C ARG A 87 12.07 11.44 -5.06
N TYR A 88 11.34 11.52 -6.17
CA TYR A 88 11.31 10.41 -7.11
C TYR A 88 12.71 10.19 -7.69
N THR A 89 13.11 8.93 -7.84
CA THR A 89 14.45 8.59 -8.37
C THR A 89 14.66 9.15 -9.78
N ARG A 90 13.61 9.19 -10.61
CA ARG A 90 13.63 9.78 -11.96
C ARG A 90 13.86 11.30 -12.00
N ASP A 91 13.56 12.01 -10.91
CA ASP A 91 13.72 13.47 -10.81
C ASP A 91 15.04 13.84 -10.10
N CYS A 92 15.76 12.84 -9.57
CA CYS A 92 17.01 13.05 -8.86
C CYS A 92 18.19 13.10 -9.85
N THR A 93 19.19 13.93 -9.55
CA THR A 93 20.40 14.09 -10.37
C THR A 93 21.48 13.04 -10.11
N CYS A 94 21.22 12.07 -9.23
CA CYS A 94 22.17 11.01 -8.90
C CYS A 94 22.27 9.93 -9.99
N SER A 95 23.40 9.22 -10.07
CA SER A 95 23.61 8.19 -11.09
C SER A 95 22.81 6.90 -10.87
N GLN A 96 22.55 6.51 -9.61
CA GLN A 96 21.81 5.28 -9.27
C GLN A 96 20.78 5.55 -8.18
N TYR A 97 21.25 5.72 -6.95
CA TYR A 97 20.43 6.04 -5.80
C TYR A 97 21.26 6.83 -4.78
N CYS A 98 20.61 7.68 -4.00
CA CYS A 98 21.23 8.48 -2.95
C CYS A 98 20.30 8.53 -1.73
N SER A 99 20.77 9.13 -0.64
CA SER A 99 19.99 9.31 0.60
C SER A 99 18.76 10.21 0.45
N GLU A 100 18.65 11.01 -0.62
CA GLU A 100 17.51 11.90 -0.85
C GLU A 100 16.40 11.26 -1.71
N CYS A 101 16.71 10.22 -2.49
CA CYS A 101 15.76 9.59 -3.41
C CYS A 101 15.48 8.12 -3.08
N SER A 102 16.16 7.56 -2.08
CA SER A 102 16.04 6.17 -1.69
C SER A 102 16.34 5.93 -0.22
N VAL A 103 15.87 4.79 0.29
CA VAL A 103 16.17 4.30 1.63
C VAL A 103 16.78 2.92 1.51
N GLU A 104 17.91 2.73 2.17
CA GLU A 104 18.59 1.43 2.24
C GLU A 104 18.09 0.63 3.45
N LEU A 105 17.73 -0.63 3.21
CA LEU A 105 17.45 -1.62 4.24
C LEU A 105 18.38 -2.81 4.06
N THR A 106 18.91 -3.34 5.15
CA THR A 106 19.82 -4.49 5.13
C THR A 106 19.23 -5.64 5.93
N LEU A 107 19.44 -6.86 5.46
CA LEU A 107 19.04 -8.09 6.13
C LEU A 107 20.22 -9.05 6.13
N HIS A 108 20.67 -9.42 7.31
CA HIS A 108 21.69 -10.45 7.47
C HIS A 108 21.27 -11.44 8.55
N VAL A 109 20.91 -12.64 8.14
CA VAL A 109 20.46 -13.69 9.04
C VAL A 109 21.11 -15.02 8.70
N LYS A 110 21.73 -15.64 9.70
CA LYS A 110 22.27 -17.00 9.65
C LYS A 110 21.60 -17.86 10.71
N CYS A 111 21.23 -19.08 10.35
CA CYS A 111 20.65 -20.05 11.27
C CYS A 111 21.73 -21.06 11.71
N THR A 112 22.18 -20.93 12.96
CA THR A 112 23.15 -21.85 13.58
C THR A 112 22.49 -22.95 14.42
N ASP A 113 21.27 -22.70 14.89
CA ASP A 113 20.51 -23.61 15.73
C ASP A 113 19.88 -24.76 14.93
N ASP A 114 19.65 -25.90 15.57
CA ASP A 114 18.93 -27.03 14.96
C ASP A 114 17.42 -26.76 14.77
N ARG A 115 16.89 -25.70 15.40
CA ARG A 115 15.50 -25.26 15.23
C ARG A 115 15.35 -24.38 13.99
N THR A 116 14.19 -24.47 13.36
CA THR A 116 13.84 -23.57 12.26
C THR A 116 13.77 -22.13 12.77
N LYS A 117 14.50 -21.22 12.11
CA LYS A 117 14.46 -19.78 12.39
C LYS A 117 13.54 -19.11 11.38
N ASP A 118 12.50 -18.48 11.88
CA ASP A 118 11.58 -17.67 11.07
C ASP A 118 12.21 -16.28 10.90
N VAL A 119 12.44 -15.88 9.65
CA VAL A 119 12.98 -14.55 9.29
C VAL A 119 11.81 -13.65 8.96
N THR A 120 11.67 -12.55 9.68
CA THR A 120 10.55 -11.62 9.53
C THR A 120 11.01 -10.22 9.16
N THR A 121 10.07 -9.31 8.91
CA THR A 121 10.37 -7.90 8.63
C THR A 121 11.02 -7.16 9.80
N ARG A 122 11.00 -7.71 11.02
CA ARG A 122 11.72 -7.16 12.17
C ARG A 122 13.24 -7.28 12.03
N ASP A 123 13.71 -8.26 11.27
CA ASP A 123 15.14 -8.46 11.01
C ASP A 123 15.69 -7.48 9.95
N LEU A 124 14.83 -6.72 9.27
CA LEU A 124 15.23 -5.67 8.34
C LEU A 124 15.69 -4.42 9.10
N MET A 125 16.96 -4.06 8.91
CA MET A 125 17.54 -2.85 9.48
C MET A 125 17.53 -1.72 8.45
N SER A 126 16.76 -0.67 8.71
CA SER A 126 16.74 0.54 7.88
C SER A 126 17.82 1.53 8.30
N THR A 127 18.48 2.16 7.33
CA THR A 127 19.41 3.26 7.57
C THR A 127 18.70 4.52 8.10
N ASN A 128 17.41 4.70 7.77
CA ASN A 128 16.62 5.86 8.20
C ASN A 128 15.43 5.43 9.08
N PRO A 129 15.35 5.90 10.35
CA PRO A 129 14.29 5.49 11.27
C PRO A 129 12.89 5.92 10.84
N SER A 130 12.74 6.95 10.00
CA SER A 130 11.43 7.38 9.48
C SER A 130 10.82 6.40 8.47
N PHE A 131 11.65 5.52 7.88
CA PHE A 131 11.25 4.57 6.85
C PHE A 131 11.60 3.16 7.30
N THR A 132 10.75 2.61 8.16
CA THR A 132 10.88 1.26 8.70
C THR A 132 9.69 0.40 8.28
N PRO A 133 9.84 -0.94 8.22
CA PRO A 133 8.71 -1.83 7.97
C PRO A 133 7.59 -1.59 9.00
N VAL A 134 6.35 -1.51 8.53
CA VAL A 134 5.20 -1.27 9.40
C VAL A 134 4.95 -2.50 10.28
N LEU A 135 4.78 -2.27 11.59
CA LEU A 135 4.36 -3.26 12.57
C LEU A 135 3.05 -2.76 13.19
N GLN A 136 2.03 -3.63 13.30
CA GLN A 136 0.73 -3.23 13.83
C GLN A 136 0.78 -3.00 15.34
N ASP A 137 1.36 -3.97 16.05
CA ASP A 137 1.41 -4.01 17.52
C ASP A 137 2.80 -4.40 18.03
N LYS A 138 3.06 -4.18 19.33
CA LYS A 138 4.32 -4.56 19.97
C LYS A 138 4.59 -6.08 19.92
N ASP A 139 3.52 -6.89 19.86
CA ASP A 139 3.60 -8.34 19.77
C ASP A 139 3.51 -8.86 18.31
N ASP A 140 3.34 -7.96 17.34
CA ASP A 140 3.28 -8.33 15.93
C ASP A 140 4.64 -8.81 15.43
N SER A 141 4.81 -10.11 15.28
CA SER A 141 6.05 -10.75 14.82
C SER A 141 6.53 -10.25 13.46
N GLY A 142 5.70 -9.48 12.72
CA GLY A 142 6.00 -8.92 11.43
C GLY A 142 5.69 -9.92 10.31
N VAL A 143 5.89 -9.47 9.07
CA VAL A 143 5.62 -10.31 7.90
C VAL A 143 6.73 -11.36 7.80
N LEU A 144 6.36 -12.64 7.75
CA LEU A 144 7.29 -13.73 7.51
C LEU A 144 7.84 -13.61 6.07
N LEU A 145 9.17 -13.61 5.93
CA LEU A 145 9.86 -13.55 4.65
C LEU A 145 10.29 -14.94 4.19
N VAL A 146 11.05 -15.64 5.05
CA VAL A 146 11.58 -16.98 4.77
C VAL A 146 11.77 -17.75 6.07
N LYS A 147 11.78 -19.08 5.99
CA LYS A 147 12.17 -19.96 7.08
C LYS A 147 13.54 -20.57 6.80
N LEU A 148 14.46 -20.44 7.75
CA LEU A 148 15.81 -20.97 7.65
C LEU A 148 15.96 -22.24 8.48
N ARG A 149 16.70 -23.21 7.96
CA ARG A 149 17.17 -24.37 8.70
C ARG A 149 18.65 -24.19 9.01
N LYS A 150 19.18 -24.96 9.96
CA LYS A 150 20.60 -24.97 10.33
C LYS A 150 21.51 -24.98 9.10
N GLY A 151 22.44 -24.04 9.06
CA GLY A 151 23.40 -23.86 7.98
C GLY A 151 22.95 -22.91 6.87
N HIS A 152 21.66 -22.55 6.79
CA HIS A 152 21.19 -21.55 5.83
C HIS A 152 21.53 -20.13 6.28
N GLU A 153 21.84 -19.29 5.32
CA GLU A 153 22.23 -17.90 5.45
C GLU A 153 21.56 -17.08 4.35
N LEU A 154 21.03 -15.92 4.73
CA LEU A 154 20.49 -14.93 3.82
C LEU A 154 21.12 -13.58 4.14
N LYS A 155 21.81 -13.01 3.14
CA LYS A 155 22.41 -11.69 3.19
C LYS A 155 21.98 -10.90 1.97
N LEU A 156 21.26 -9.80 2.20
CA LEU A 156 20.75 -8.96 1.14
C LEU A 156 20.67 -7.49 1.56
N LYS A 157 20.66 -6.63 0.54
CA LYS A 157 20.50 -5.19 0.63
C LYS A 157 19.32 -4.79 -0.24
N CYS A 158 18.41 -4.03 0.33
CA CYS A 158 17.19 -3.56 -0.30
C CYS A 158 17.26 -2.04 -0.46
N ILE A 159 16.89 -1.55 -1.64
CA ILE A 159 16.73 -0.12 -1.91
C ILE A 159 15.24 0.13 -2.10
N ALA A 160 14.66 0.86 -1.16
CA ALA A 160 13.29 1.33 -1.23
C ALA A 160 13.23 2.68 -1.95
N LYS A 161 12.22 2.82 -2.81
CA LYS A 161 12.02 4.00 -3.65
C LYS A 161 10.58 4.49 -3.54
N LYS A 162 10.42 5.79 -3.74
CA LYS A 162 9.12 6.44 -3.88
C LYS A 162 8.49 6.07 -5.22
N GLY A 163 7.24 5.63 -5.19
CA GLY A 163 6.47 5.24 -6.37
C GLY A 163 4.98 5.41 -6.15
N VAL A 164 4.19 5.02 -7.16
CA VAL A 164 2.72 5.06 -7.12
C VAL A 164 2.15 3.72 -7.58
N ALA A 165 0.97 3.38 -7.09
CA ALA A 165 0.33 2.09 -7.39
C ALA A 165 0.00 1.87 -8.87
N LYS A 166 -0.11 2.96 -9.65
CA LYS A 166 -0.23 2.90 -11.11
C LYS A 166 0.96 2.23 -11.79
N GLU A 167 2.15 2.28 -11.19
CA GLU A 167 3.35 1.60 -11.70
C GLU A 167 3.37 0.12 -11.26
N HIS A 168 3.07 -0.15 -9.97
CA HIS A 168 2.97 -1.51 -9.43
C HIS A 168 2.14 -1.54 -8.14
N ALA A 169 1.35 -2.59 -7.93
CA ALA A 169 0.44 -2.73 -6.78
C ALA A 169 1.13 -2.62 -5.40
N LYS A 170 2.43 -2.89 -5.32
CA LYS A 170 3.25 -2.75 -4.10
C LYS A 170 3.24 -1.34 -3.50
N TRP A 171 2.98 -0.32 -4.32
CA TRP A 171 2.86 1.07 -3.89
C TRP A 171 1.42 1.48 -3.56
N SER A 172 0.48 0.53 -3.47
CA SER A 172 -0.90 0.87 -3.07
C SER A 172 -0.98 1.15 -1.57
N PRO A 173 -1.40 2.35 -1.15
CA PRO A 173 -1.54 2.69 0.27
C PRO A 173 -2.84 2.16 0.87
N VAL A 174 -3.79 1.74 0.04
CA VAL A 174 -5.12 1.31 0.47
C VAL A 174 -5.28 -0.19 0.30
N SER A 175 -5.86 -0.85 1.31
CA SER A 175 -6.25 -2.26 1.18
C SER A 175 -7.52 -2.41 0.33
N GLY A 176 -8.51 -1.56 0.57
CA GLY A 176 -9.75 -1.55 -0.18
C GLY A 176 -10.52 -0.24 0.01
N VAL A 177 -11.25 0.18 -1.03
CA VAL A 177 -12.10 1.37 -1.00
C VAL A 177 -13.53 0.98 -1.35
N ALA A 178 -14.36 0.87 -0.32
CA ALA A 178 -15.80 0.67 -0.46
C ALA A 178 -16.45 1.94 -1.00
N PHE A 179 -17.39 1.77 -1.94
CA PHE A 179 -18.06 2.87 -2.61
C PHE A 179 -19.50 2.49 -2.91
N GLU A 180 -20.43 3.31 -2.43
CA GLU A 180 -21.86 3.11 -2.59
C GLU A 180 -22.54 4.47 -2.75
N TYR A 181 -23.57 4.52 -3.59
CA TYR A 181 -24.47 5.67 -3.72
C TYR A 181 -25.88 5.15 -4.04
N ASP A 182 -26.91 5.93 -3.69
CA ASP A 182 -28.33 5.58 -3.90
C ASP A 182 -28.72 4.16 -3.41
N PRO A 183 -28.64 3.89 -2.09
CA PRO A 183 -28.93 2.55 -1.54
C PRO A 183 -30.36 2.06 -1.79
N TYR A 184 -31.30 2.98 -2.01
CA TYR A 184 -32.71 2.66 -2.27
C TYR A 184 -33.05 2.58 -3.77
N ASN A 185 -32.05 2.67 -4.64
CA ASN A 185 -32.19 2.60 -6.10
C ASN A 185 -33.30 3.53 -6.66
N LYS A 186 -33.40 4.75 -6.13
CA LYS A 186 -34.38 5.74 -6.60
C LYS A 186 -34.08 6.22 -8.01
N LEU A 187 -32.80 6.26 -8.38
CA LEU A 187 -32.32 6.67 -9.70
C LEU A 187 -32.45 5.54 -10.73
N ARG A 188 -32.73 4.30 -10.29
CA ARG A 188 -32.85 3.12 -11.16
C ARG A 188 -31.62 2.89 -12.05
N HIS A 189 -30.43 3.18 -11.52
CA HIS A 189 -29.17 2.90 -12.23
C HIS A 189 -28.86 1.40 -12.34
N THR A 190 -29.48 0.59 -11.48
CA THR A 190 -29.48 -0.87 -11.60
C THR A 190 -30.90 -1.38 -11.69
N SER A 191 -31.15 -2.37 -12.54
CA SER A 191 -32.40 -3.12 -12.59
C SER A 191 -32.21 -4.39 -11.78
N TYR A 192 -32.96 -4.52 -10.69
CA TYR A 192 -32.95 -5.77 -9.92
C TYR A 192 -33.46 -6.90 -10.80
N TRP A 193 -32.68 -7.96 -10.87
CA TRP A 193 -33.12 -9.21 -11.50
C TRP A 193 -34.11 -9.89 -10.55
N PHE A 194 -35.25 -10.30 -11.10
CA PHE A 194 -36.23 -11.13 -10.44
C PHE A 194 -36.45 -12.37 -11.29
N GLU A 195 -36.51 -13.53 -10.65
CA GLU A 195 -36.84 -14.77 -11.32
C GLU A 195 -38.33 -14.75 -11.66
N GLU A 196 -38.68 -14.77 -12.95
CA GLU A 196 -40.08 -14.65 -13.42
C GLU A 196 -40.74 -16.02 -13.68
N THR A 197 -40.03 -17.15 -13.53
CA THR A 197 -40.54 -18.49 -13.88
C THR A 197 -40.11 -19.56 -12.87
N GLU A 198 -41.08 -20.34 -12.35
CA GLU A 198 -40.86 -21.53 -11.50
C GLU A 198 -40.46 -22.79 -12.31
N GLU A 199 -40.39 -22.72 -13.64
CA GLU A 199 -40.32 -23.89 -14.54
C GLU A 199 -38.91 -24.47 -14.79
N GLU A 200 -37.84 -23.99 -14.13
CA GLU A 200 -36.48 -24.51 -14.31
C GLU A 200 -36.03 -25.62 -13.31
N TRP A 201 -36.98 -26.29 -12.65
CA TRP A 201 -36.74 -27.53 -11.88
C TRP A 201 -37.85 -28.56 -12.10
#